data_AF-A0A401R8C3-F1
#
_entry.id   AF-A0A401R8C3-F1
#
_cell.length_a   1.000
_cell.length_b   1.000
_cell.length_c   1.000
_cell.angle_alpha   90.00
_cell.angle_beta   90.00
_cell.angle_gamma   90.00
#
_symmetry.space_group_name_H-M   'P 1'
#
loop_
_entity.id
_entity.type
_entity.pdbx_description
1 polymer ?
#
loop_
_entity_poly.entity_id
_entity_poly.type
_entity_poly.pdbx_seq_one_letter_code
_entity_poly.pdbx_strand_id
1 'polypeptide(L)' 'MAAVRAQKTARLRLLAERWLERHGGPPPGGVRIDVIGILLPARGAPVVEHARGVA' A
#
# COMPACT_ATOMS: atom_id res chain seq x y z
N MET A 1 -11.04 3.35 -3.75
CA MET A 1 -9.77 4.11 -3.61
C MET A 1 -9.27 4.54 -4.98
N ALA A 2 -9.59 5.76 -5.44
CA ALA A 2 -9.36 6.19 -6.83
C ALA A 2 -7.88 6.11 -7.29
N ALA A 3 -6.92 6.15 -6.35
CA ALA A 3 -5.48 6.11 -6.63
C ALA A 3 -4.87 4.69 -6.74
N VAL A 4 -5.61 3.64 -6.40
CA VAL A 4 -5.16 2.24 -6.50
C VAL A 4 -6.12 1.48 -7.43
N ARG A 5 -5.87 1.62 -8.73
CA ARG A 5 -6.59 0.86 -9.76
C ARG A 5 -6.10 -0.59 -9.80
N ALA A 6 -6.90 -1.48 -10.39
CA ALA A 6 -6.61 -2.92 -10.47
C ALA A 6 -5.19 -3.23 -10.98
N GLN A 7 -4.71 -2.52 -12.00
CA GLN A 7 -3.35 -2.71 -12.53
C GLN A 7 -2.26 -2.40 -11.48
N LYS A 8 -2.45 -1.33 -10.69
CA LYS A 8 -1.53 -0.98 -9.61
C LYS A 8 -1.58 -2.02 -8.50
N THR A 9 -2.77 -2.51 -8.16
CA THR A 9 -2.94 -3.60 -7.20
C THR A 9 -2.19 -4.86 -7.64
N ALA A 10 -2.35 -5.29 -8.90
CA ALA A 10 -1.66 -6.46 -9.43
C ALA A 10 -0.13 -6.31 -9.34
N ARG A 11 0.40 -5.14 -9.70
CA ARG A 11 1.84 -4.86 -9.58
C ARG A 11 2.31 -4.92 -8.12
N LEU A 12 1.54 -4.37 -7.18
CA LEU A 12 1.91 -4.39 -5.76
C LEU A 12 1.92 -5.82 -5.20
N ARG A 13 0.96 -6.65 -5.59
CA ARG A 13 0.93 -8.08 -5.21
C ARG A 13 2.17 -8.82 -5.74
N LEU A 14 2.52 -8.64 -7.01
CA LEU A 14 3.72 -9.24 -7.60
C LEU A 14 5.01 -8.80 -6.88
N LEU A 15 5.10 -7.52 -6.52
CA LEU A 15 6.27 -7.02 -5.77
C LEU A 15 6.33 -7.61 -4.36
N ALA A 16 5.18 -7.77 -3.70
CA ALA A 16 5.10 -8.41 -2.40
C ALA A 16 5.55 -9.87 -2.49
N GLU A 17 5.07 -10.64 -3.47
CA GLU A 17 5.50 -12.03 -3.71
C GLU A 17 7.02 -12.15 -3.85
N ARG A 18 7.62 -11.34 -4.74
CA ARG A 18 9.08 -11.32 -4.95
C ARG A 18 9.85 -10.92 -3.69
N TRP A 19 9.29 -10.00 -2.90
CA TRP A 19 9.90 -9.60 -1.64
C TRP A 19 9.86 -10.76 -0.64
N LEU A 20 8.71 -11.45 -0.49
CA LEU A 20 8.56 -12.59 0.39
C LEU A 20 9.51 -13.74 0.03
N GLU A 21 9.63 -14.07 -1.25
CA GLU A 21 10.58 -15.08 -1.75
C GLU A 21 12.02 -14.81 -1.28
N ARG A 22 12.41 -13.53 -1.23
CA ARG A 22 13.76 -13.12 -0.83
C ARG A 22 13.94 -12.97 0.68
N HIS A 23 12.86 -12.85 1.46
CA HIS A 23 12.91 -12.48 2.88
C HIS A 23 12.26 -13.50 3.83
N GLY A 24 12.15 -14.77 3.41
CA GLY A 24 11.77 -15.87 4.30
C GLY A 24 10.29 -16.26 4.26
N GLY A 25 9.56 -15.85 3.22
CA GLY A 25 8.17 -16.23 3.00
C GLY A 25 7.16 -15.39 3.79
N PRO A 26 5.86 -15.68 3.64
CA PRO A 26 4.79 -14.88 4.25
C PRO A 26 4.79 -14.98 5.78
N PRO A 27 4.58 -13.86 6.48
CA PRO A 27 4.39 -13.89 7.93
C PRO A 27 3.02 -14.52 8.29
N PRO A 28 2.84 -14.98 9.54
CA PRO A 28 1.53 -15.36 10.05
C PRO A 28 0.51 -14.22 9.85
N GLY A 29 -0.64 -14.53 9.24
CA GLY A 29 -1.66 -13.54 8.91
C GLY A 29 -1.50 -12.87 7.53
N GLY A 30 -0.45 -13.22 6.77
CA GLY A 30 -0.26 -12.77 5.40
C GLY A 30 0.21 -11.32 5.25
N VAL A 31 0.12 -10.78 4.04
CA VAL A 31 0.56 -9.41 3.71
C VAL A 31 -0.64 -8.50 3.52
N ARG A 32 -0.58 -7.29 4.10
CA ARG A 32 -1.57 -6.23 3.90
C ARG A 32 -0.99 -5.10 3.06
N ILE A 33 -1.75 -4.64 2.08
CA ILE A 33 -1.41 -3.46 1.29
C ILE A 33 -2.18 -2.26 1.85
N ASP A 34 -1.44 -1.30 2.39
CA ASP A 34 -1.97 -0.03 2.90
C ASP A 34 -1.57 1.12 1.97
N VAL A 35 -2.29 2.23 2.06
CA VAL A 35 -1.97 3.47 1.35
C VAL A 35 -1.90 4.61 2.34
N ILE A 36 -0.85 5.42 2.19
CA ILE A 36 -0.70 6.70 2.87
C ILE A 36 -1.02 7.82 1.88
N GLY A 37 -2.14 8.50 2.11
CA GLY A 37 -2.48 9.74 1.42
C GLY A 37 -1.79 10.90 2.13
N ILE A 38 -1.12 11.76 1.38
CA ILE A 38 -0.53 12.99 1.90
C ILE A 38 -1.21 14.14 1.16
N LEU A 39 -2.00 14.92 1.88
CA LEU A 39 -2.73 16.06 1.34
C LEU A 39 -2.02 17.33 1.79
N LEU A 40 -1.55 18.11 0.81
CA LEU A 40 -0.97 19.43 1.07
C LEU A 40 -2.04 20.50 0.83
N PRO A 41 -2.61 21.10 1.90
CA PRO A 41 -3.57 22.18 1.74
C PRO A 41 -2.89 23.46 1.22
N ALA A 42 -3.68 24.40 0.71
CA ALA A 42 -3.17 25.69 0.22
C ALA A 42 -2.47 26.52 1.31
N ARG A 43 -2.79 26.30 2.58
CA ARG A 43 -2.10 26.86 3.76
C ARG A 43 -2.13 25.85 4.90
N GLY A 44 -1.10 25.87 5.75
CA GLY A 44 -0.99 24.99 6.91
C GLY A 44 -0.14 23.74 6.65
N ALA A 45 -0.09 22.84 7.63
CA ALA A 45 0.72 21.62 7.58
C ALA A 45 0.09 20.54 6.68
N PRO A 46 0.90 19.61 6.13
CA PRO A 46 0.38 18.44 5.43
C PRO A 46 -0.52 17.58 6.33
N VAL A 47 -1.58 17.02 5.76
CA VAL A 47 -2.45 16.06 6.42
C VAL A 47 -2.16 14.66 5.89
N VAL A 48 -2.02 13.70 6.80
CA VAL A 48 -1.74 12.30 6.48
C VAL A 48 -2.98 11.46 6.72
N GLU A 49 -3.39 10.72 5.69
CA GLU A 49 -4.46 9.73 5.76
C GLU A 49 -3.89 8.32 5.61
N HIS A 50 -4.26 7.41 6.51
CA HIS A 50 -3.88 6.00 6.42
C HIS A 50 -5.09 5.14 6.06
N ALA A 51 -5.17 4.76 4.79
CA ALA A 51 -6.16 3.81 4.31
C ALA A 51 -5.58 2.38 4.40
N ARG A 52 -6.11 1.60 5.33
CA ARG A 52 -5.64 0.23 5.61
C ARG A 52 -6.35 -0.81 4.75
N GLY A 53 -5.62 -1.84 4.32
CA GLY A 53 -6.19 -3.04 3.69
C GLY A 53 -6.95 -2.75 2.39
N VAL A 54 -6.32 -2.02 1.48
CA VAL A 54 -7.01 -1.49 0.29
C VAL A 54 -7.07 -2.47 -0.88
N ALA A 55 -6.50 -3.67 -0.71
CA ALA A 55 -6.34 -4.71 -1.72
C ALA A 55 -6.19 -6.10 -1.11
#